data_AF-A0ABD0Q8T6-F1
#
_entry.id   AF-A0ABD0Q8T6-F1
#
_cell.length_a   1.000
_cell.length_b   1.000
_cell.length_c   1.000
_cell.angle_alpha   90.00
_cell.angle_beta   90.00
_cell.angle_gamma   90.00
#
_symmetry.space_group_name_H-M   'P 1'
#
loop_
_entity.id
_entity.type
_entity.pdbx_description
1 polymer ?
#
loop_
_entity_poly.entity_id
_entity_poly.type
_entity_poly.pdbx_seq_one_letter_code
_entity_poly.pdbx_strand_id
1 'polypeptide(L)' 'VMEFYCESCETAMCLDCTEGEHREHVTVPLRDVLEQHKAALKNQLDAIRNRYMCYIHNSQLL' A
#
# COMPACT_ATOMS: atom_id res chain seq x y z
N VAL A 1 14.29 15.47 2.06
CA VAL A 1 13.37 14.43 2.57
C VAL A 1 13.14 13.43 1.44
N MET A 2 12.92 12.14 1.73
CA MET A 2 12.53 11.16 0.70
C MET A 2 11.01 11.14 0.57
N GLU A 3 10.52 11.67 -0.55
CA GLU A 3 9.09 11.94 -0.76
C GLU A 3 8.54 11.23 -2.00
N PHE A 4 9.41 10.65 -2.82
CA PHE A 4 9.06 9.99 -4.07
C PHE A 4 9.50 8.54 -4.07
N TYR A 5 8.87 7.73 -4.91
CA TYR A 5 9.22 6.35 -5.18
C TYR A 5 9.39 6.19 -6.69
N CYS A 6 10.52 5.62 -7.11
CA CYS A 6 10.74 5.26 -8.50
C CYS A 6 10.27 3.83 -8.72
N GLU A 7 9.30 3.63 -9.60
CA GLU A 7 8.75 2.29 -9.88
C GLU A 7 9.77 1.40 -10.61
N SER A 8 10.52 1.96 -11.55
CA SER A 8 11.51 1.23 -12.34
C SER A 8 12.70 0.72 -11.53
N CYS A 9 13.07 1.44 -10.45
CA CYS A 9 14.22 1.13 -9.61
C CYS A 9 13.83 0.59 -8.23
N GLU A 10 12.53 0.47 -7.97
CA GLU A 10 11.94 0.01 -6.71
C GLU A 10 12.53 0.69 -5.46
N THR A 11 12.80 2.00 -5.54
CA THR A 11 13.58 2.73 -4.53
C THR A 11 12.93 4.07 -4.16
N ALA A 12 13.01 4.43 -2.87
CA ALA A 12 12.57 5.73 -2.35
C ALA A 12 13.61 6.83 -2.60
N MET A 13 13.14 8.04 -2.94
CA MET A 13 13.96 9.10 -3.53
C MET A 13 13.55 10.50 -3.04
N CYS A 14 14.49 11.44 -3.08
CA CYS A 14 14.23 12.88 -2.91
C CYS A 14 13.99 13.57 -4.26
N LEU A 15 13.50 14.82 -4.23
CA LEU A 15 13.19 15.61 -5.42
C LEU A 15 14.41 15.77 -6.35
N ASP A 16 15.59 16.06 -5.80
CA ASP A 16 16.80 16.27 -6.59
C ASP A 16 17.16 15.04 -7.44
N CYS A 17 16.99 13.84 -6.87
CA CYS A 17 17.27 12.62 -7.61
C CYS A 17 16.18 12.29 -8.64
N THR A 18 14.93 12.71 -8.42
CA THR A 18 13.86 12.60 -9.43
C THR A 18 14.09 13.53 -10.62
N GLU A 19 14.69 14.71 -10.42
CA GLU A 19 15.00 15.65 -11.51
C GLU A 19 16.34 15.36 -12.20
N GLY A 20 17.23 14.62 -11.53
CA GLY A 20 18.54 14.20 -12.04
C GLY A 20 18.52 12.79 -12.63
N GLU A 21 19.13 11.84 -11.92
CA GLU A 21 19.38 10.48 -12.40
C GLU A 21 18.11 9.69 -12.77
N HIS A 22 16.97 10.01 -12.15
CA HIS A 22 15.70 9.30 -12.39
C HIS A 22 14.70 10.11 -13.20
N ARG A 23 15.14 11.16 -13.90
CA ARG A 23 14.28 12.04 -14.70
C ARG A 23 13.48 11.33 -15.78
N GLU A 24 14.03 10.24 -16.34
CA GLU A 24 13.36 9.44 -17.37
C GLU A 24 12.52 8.30 -16.80
N HIS A 25 12.58 8.05 -15.49
CA HIS A 25 11.80 7.00 -14.84
C HIS A 25 10.49 7.54 -14.31
N VAL A 26 9.47 6.66 -14.26
CA VAL A 26 8.20 7.00 -13.62
C VAL A 26 8.42 7.08 -12.12
N THR A 27 8.17 8.26 -11.56
CA THR A 27 8.22 8.53 -10.13
C THR A 27 6.83 8.90 -9.62
N VAL A 28 6.44 8.33 -8.50
CA VAL A 28 5.17 8.61 -7.83
C VAL A 28 5.42 9.12 -6.41
N PRO A 29 4.49 9.88 -5.81
CA PRO A 29 4.60 10.26 -4.41
C PRO A 29 4.66 9.01 -3.51
N LEU A 30 5.68 8.93 -2.65
CA LEU A 30 5.89 7.80 -1.75
C LEU A 30 4.71 7.60 -0.80
N ARG A 31 4.06 8.70 -0.41
CA ARG A 31 2.83 8.70 0.40
C ARG A 31 1.73 7.85 -0.23
N ASP A 32 1.50 7.98 -1.54
CA ASP A 32 0.36 7.35 -2.20
C ASP A 32 0.55 5.83 -2.25
N VAL A 33 1.78 5.39 -2.53
CA VAL A 33 2.20 3.99 -2.45
C VAL A 33 2.00 3.43 -1.04
N LEU A 34 2.44 4.16 -0.02
CA LEU A 34 2.27 3.75 1.38
C LEU A 34 0.80 3.64 1.79
N GLU A 35 -0.04 4.61 1.41
CA GLU A 35 -1.48 4.57 1.70
C GLU A 35 -2.18 3.42 0.97
N GLN A 36 -1.80 3.14 -0.28
CA GLN A 36 -2.31 1.99 -1.03
C GLN A 36 -1.95 0.66 -0.34
N HIS A 37 -0.69 0.47 0.08
CA HIS A 37 -0.27 -0.74 0.79
C HIS A 37 -0.98 -0.89 2.14
N LYS A 38 -1.12 0.20 2.91
CA LYS A 38 -1.89 0.19 4.17
C LYS A 38 -3.35 -0.19 3.94
N ALA A 39 -3.98 0.36 2.91
CA ALA A 39 -5.37 0.04 2.57
C ALA A 39 -5.53 -1.44 2.20
N ALA A 40 -4.62 -1.99 1.39
CA ALA A 40 -4.62 -3.40 1.03
C ALA A 40 -4.51 -4.31 2.27
N LEU A 41 -3.60 -3.99 3.19
CA LEU A 41 -3.43 -4.74 4.44
C LEU A 41 -4.69 -4.66 5.32
N LYS A 42 -5.30 -3.48 5.43
CA LYS A 42 -6.54 -3.29 6.18
C LYS A 42 -7.69 -4.11 5.59
N ASN A 43 -7.82 -4.13 4.26
CA ASN A 43 -8.82 -4.94 3.58
C ASN A 43 -8.64 -6.44 3.83
N GLN A 44 -7.40 -6.93 3.85
CA GLN A 44 -7.12 -8.32 4.21
C GLN A 44 -7.54 -8.63 5.65
N LEU A 45 -7.24 -7.73 6.58
CA LEU A 45 -7.63 -7.87 7.99
C LEU A 45 -9.16 -7.87 8.16
N ASP A 46 -9.85 -6.98 7.46
CA ASP A 46 -11.31 -6.87 7.51
C ASP A 46 -11.97 -8.11 6.87
N ALA A 47 -11.43 -8.64 5.77
CA ALA A 47 -11.89 -9.89 5.18
C ALA A 47 -11.75 -11.08 6.15
N ILE A 48 -10.63 -11.17 6.86
CA ILE A 48 -10.41 -12.19 7.90
C ILE A 48 -11.43 -12.01 9.03
N ARG A 49 -11.62 -10.79 9.56
CA ARG A 49 -12.59 -10.50 10.62
C ARG A 49 -14.01 -10.86 10.20
N ASN A 50 -14.40 -10.54 8.97
CA ASN A 50 -15.72 -10.86 8.43
C ASN A 50 -15.94 -12.37 8.31
N ARG A 51 -14.91 -13.15 7.95
CA ARG A 51 -14.98 -14.62 7.97
C ARG A 51 -15.27 -15.13 9.38
N TYR A 52 -14.57 -14.64 10.40
CA TYR A 52 -14.82 -15.01 11.80
C TYR A 52 -16.21 -14.59 12.30
N MET A 53 -16.72 -13.42 11.89
CA MET A 53 -18.05 -12.95 12.27
C MET A 53 -19.18 -13.81 11.67
N CYS A 54 -18.99 -14.38 10.47
CA CYS A 54 -19.98 -15.28 9.85
C CYS A 54 -20.11 -16.63 10.60
N TYR A 55 -19.05 -17.12 11.24
CA TYR A 55 -19.13 -18.32 12.08
C TYR A 55 -20.02 -18.11 13.32
N ILE A 56 -20.07 -16.90 13.88
CA ILE A 56 -20.93 -16.61 15.05
C ILE A 56 -22.42 -16.62 14.65
N HIS A 57 -22.76 -16.21 13.42
CA HIS A 57 -24.13 -16.31 12.91
C HIS A 57 -24.56 -17.75 12.56
N ASN A 58 -23.62 -18.61 12.16
CA ASN A 58 -23.90 -20.02 11.87
C ASN A 58 -23.96 -20.90 13.13
N SER A 59 -23.34 -20.48 14.24
CA SER A 59 -23.33 -21.24 15.50
C SER A 59 -24.56 -21.05 16.39
N GLN A 60 -25.49 -20.14 16.05
CA GLN A 60 -26.78 -19.98 16.75
C GLN A 60 -27.93 -20.79 16.13
N LEU A 61 -27.64 -21.61 15.11
CA LEU A 61 -28.60 -22.49 14.42
C LEU A 61 -28.30 -23.99 14.61
N LEU A 62 -27.71 -24.37 15.74
CA LEU A 62 -27.66 -25.75 16.23
C LEU A 62 -28.10 -25.81 17.69
#